data_AF-A0A218NNN0-F1
#
_entry.id   AF-A0A218NNN0-F1
#
_cell.length_a   1.000
_cell.length_b   1.000
_cell.length_c   1.000
_cell.angle_alpha   90.00
_cell.angle_beta   90.00
_cell.angle_gamma   90.00
#
_symmetry.space_group_name_H-M   'P 1'
#
loop_
_entity.id
_entity.type
_entity.pdbx_description
1 polymer ?
#
loop_
_entity_poly.entity_id
_entity_poly.type
_entity_poly.pdbx_seq_one_letter_code
_entity_poly.pdbx_strand_id
1 'polypeptide(L)'
;MDIILKVMVMAIILIAVIAIIFIVHSYFVKVKPNYITENEALSIVTKDIKLENPNSNITIMNITKSKLANDSWDITLRLINYSNSVCPTLEIESYNYPAVTLVPTVISVYSSDCSIYGNQTCETPYSDITMGPVALTCAYIENTSDLNSYITDYGLKNITASAKFYSNLNLTQPKAYYRNIWLLNYSSNLSNYNLIVVMNKSGYIINSFKIPK
;
A
#
# COMPACT_ATOMS: atom_id res chain seq x y z
N MET A 1 -13.55 48.41 -60.13
CA MET A 1 -12.96 47.80 -58.92
C MET A 1 -12.58 46.37 -59.25
N ASP A 2 -11.28 46.09 -59.25
CA ASP A 2 -10.68 44.87 -59.79
C ASP A 2 -11.17 43.60 -59.06
N ILE A 3 -11.34 42.50 -59.78
CA ILE A 3 -11.84 41.23 -59.21
C ILE A 3 -10.91 40.74 -58.09
N ILE A 4 -9.61 40.95 -58.25
CA ILE A 4 -8.57 40.62 -57.28
C ILE A 4 -8.81 41.37 -55.96
N LEU A 5 -9.15 42.66 -56.01
CA LEU A 5 -9.39 43.47 -54.82
C LEU A 5 -10.61 42.95 -54.03
N LYS A 6 -11.68 42.53 -54.72
CA LYS A 6 -12.87 41.95 -54.07
C LYS A 6 -12.55 40.62 -53.37
N VAL A 7 -11.74 39.77 -54.00
CA VAL A 7 -11.31 38.50 -53.41
C VAL A 7 -10.44 38.73 -52.18
N MET A 8 -9.50 39.68 -52.24
CA MET A 8 -8.66 40.03 -51.08
C MET A 8 -9.48 40.58 -49.90
N VAL A 9 -10.44 41.48 -50.17
CA VAL A 9 -11.31 42.03 -49.12
C VAL A 9 -12.15 40.93 -48.48
N MET A 10 -12.73 40.02 -49.28
CA MET A 10 -13.50 38.89 -48.75
C MET A 10 -12.64 37.94 -47.91
N ALA A 11 -11.40 37.67 -48.34
CA ALA A 11 -10.48 36.82 -47.57
C ALA A 11 -10.11 37.45 -46.21
N ILE A 12 -9.84 38.76 -46.17
CA ILE A 12 -9.53 39.48 -44.92
C ILE A 12 -10.73 39.45 -43.96
N ILE A 13 -11.94 39.69 -44.46
CA ILE A 13 -13.17 39.62 -43.65
C ILE A 13 -13.36 38.22 -43.08
N LEU A 14 -13.16 37.18 -43.90
CA LEU A 14 -13.31 35.80 -43.46
C LEU A 14 -12.29 35.45 -42.36
N ILE A 15 -11.03 35.84 -42.52
CA ILE A 15 -9.98 35.64 -41.50
C ILE A 15 -10.35 36.37 -40.20
N ALA A 16 -10.82 37.61 -40.29
CA ALA A 16 -11.25 38.38 -39.13
C ALA A 16 -12.42 37.71 -38.40
N VAL A 17 -13.40 37.19 -39.12
CA VAL A 17 -14.54 36.47 -38.53
C VAL A 17 -14.09 35.18 -37.84
N ILE A 18 -13.22 34.38 -38.46
CA ILE A 18 -12.67 33.15 -37.85
C ILE A 18 -11.87 33.47 -36.59
N ALA A 19 -11.04 34.52 -36.63
CA ALA A 19 -10.27 34.96 -35.46
C ALA A 19 -11.19 35.41 -34.31
N ILE A 20 -12.25 36.17 -34.60
CA ILE A 20 -13.23 36.58 -33.59
C ILE A 20 -13.95 35.37 -32.99
N ILE A 21 -14.39 34.40 -33.81
CA ILE A 21 -15.02 33.18 -33.31
C ILE A 21 -14.07 32.40 -32.39
N PHE A 22 -12.79 32.27 -32.77
CA PHE A 22 -11.79 31.60 -31.95
C PHE A 22 -11.53 32.32 -30.62
N ILE A 23 -11.46 33.65 -30.64
CA ILE A 23 -11.29 34.47 -29.43
C ILE A 23 -12.53 34.36 -28.53
N VAL A 24 -13.73 34.51 -29.08
CA VAL A 24 -14.98 34.37 -28.34
C VAL A 24 -15.09 32.95 -27.76
N HIS A 25 -14.78 31.91 -28.53
CA HIS A 25 -14.82 30.55 -28.03
C HIS A 25 -13.82 30.32 -26.89
N SER A 26 -12.58 30.77 -27.03
CA SER A 26 -11.55 30.61 -25.99
C SER A 26 -11.83 31.42 -24.72
N TYR A 27 -12.47 32.60 -24.82
CA TYR A 27 -12.81 33.43 -23.65
C TYR A 27 -14.12 33.01 -22.97
N PHE A 28 -15.14 32.63 -23.73
CA PHE A 28 -16.48 32.33 -23.19
C PHE A 28 -16.70 30.85 -22.90
N VAL A 29 -16.05 29.96 -23.66
CA VAL A 29 -15.97 28.53 -23.28
C VAL A 29 -14.79 28.39 -22.34
N LYS A 30 -14.95 28.93 -21.12
CA LYS A 30 -14.15 28.47 -19.99
C LYS A 30 -14.49 26.99 -19.84
N VAL A 31 -13.63 26.13 -20.39
CA VAL A 31 -13.64 24.71 -20.07
C VAL A 31 -13.62 24.68 -18.55
N LYS A 32 -14.74 24.30 -17.94
CA LYS A 32 -14.77 24.14 -16.49
C LYS A 32 -13.60 23.20 -16.18
N PRO A 33 -12.65 23.58 -15.33
CA PRO A 33 -11.62 22.65 -14.91
C PRO A 33 -12.36 21.39 -14.46
N ASN A 34 -12.06 20.27 -15.11
CA ASN A 34 -12.71 19.01 -14.82
C ASN A 34 -12.13 18.54 -13.49
N TYR A 35 -12.72 19.03 -12.39
CA TYR A 35 -12.27 18.71 -11.05
C TYR A 35 -12.42 17.21 -10.84
N ILE A 36 -11.30 16.52 -10.64
CA ILE A 36 -11.31 15.09 -10.35
C ILE A 36 -11.94 14.92 -8.97
N THR A 37 -12.99 14.11 -8.92
CA THR A 37 -13.64 13.75 -7.66
C THR A 37 -12.77 12.81 -6.84
N GLU A 38 -13.01 12.72 -5.53
CA GLU A 38 -12.30 11.80 -4.64
C GLU A 38 -12.31 10.36 -5.15
N ASN A 39 -13.49 9.88 -5.59
CA ASN A 39 -13.69 8.53 -6.09
C ASN A 39 -12.93 8.27 -7.40
N GLU A 40 -12.87 9.27 -8.29
CA GLU A 40 -12.09 9.17 -9.52
C GLU A 40 -10.59 9.13 -9.22
N ALA A 41 -10.10 9.99 -8.33
CA ALA A 41 -8.70 9.98 -7.89
C ALA A 41 -8.32 8.64 -7.27
N LEU A 42 -9.17 8.09 -6.39
CA LEU A 42 -8.96 6.78 -5.78
C LEU A 42 -8.94 5.65 -6.81
N SER A 43 -9.88 5.65 -7.76
CA SER A 43 -9.96 4.65 -8.83
C SER A 43 -8.71 4.66 -9.70
N ILE A 44 -8.23 5.86 -10.09
CA ILE A 44 -7.06 6.00 -10.95
C ILE A 44 -5.79 5.58 -10.20
N VAL A 45 -5.55 6.10 -8.99
CA VAL A 45 -4.38 5.70 -8.21
C VAL A 45 -4.39 4.21 -7.91
N THR A 46 -5.53 3.63 -7.50
CA THR A 46 -5.61 2.19 -7.24
C THR A 46 -5.29 1.37 -8.49
N LYS A 47 -5.79 1.80 -9.66
CA LYS A 47 -5.50 1.14 -10.94
C LYS A 47 -4.01 1.20 -11.27
N ASP A 48 -3.40 2.38 -11.19
CA ASP A 48 -2.00 2.58 -11.54
C ASP A 48 -1.07 1.80 -10.62
N ILE A 49 -1.31 1.85 -9.31
CA ILE A 49 -0.54 1.07 -8.32
C ILE A 49 -0.74 -0.43 -8.50
N LYS A 50 -1.94 -0.88 -8.88
CA LYS A 50 -2.18 -2.30 -9.17
C LYS A 50 -1.48 -2.75 -10.45
N LEU A 51 -1.29 -1.87 -11.42
CA LEU A 51 -0.51 -2.17 -12.64
C LEU A 51 0.99 -2.31 -12.32
N GLU A 52 1.52 -1.43 -11.47
CA GLU A 52 2.92 -1.48 -11.04
C GLU A 52 3.19 -2.66 -10.08
N ASN A 53 2.22 -2.96 -9.20
CA ASN A 53 2.33 -3.96 -8.14
C ASN A 53 1.19 -5.00 -8.21
N PRO A 54 1.13 -5.86 -9.24
CA PRO A 54 -0.02 -6.74 -9.49
C PRO A 54 -0.31 -7.73 -8.36
N ASN A 55 0.73 -8.16 -7.64
CA ASN A 55 0.63 -9.15 -6.57
C ASN A 55 0.48 -8.54 -5.16
N SER A 56 0.43 -7.21 -5.08
CA SER A 56 0.30 -6.52 -3.81
C SER A 56 -1.15 -6.49 -3.30
N ASN A 57 -1.28 -6.47 -1.97
CA ASN A 57 -2.51 -6.07 -1.30
C ASN A 57 -2.41 -4.57 -0.97
N ILE A 58 -3.28 -3.78 -1.59
CA ILE A 58 -3.31 -2.33 -1.47
C ILE A 58 -4.44 -1.93 -0.52
N THR A 59 -4.13 -1.16 0.52
CA THR A 59 -5.14 -0.55 1.39
C THR A 59 -4.98 0.95 1.38
N ILE A 60 -6.00 1.71 0.96
CA ILE A 60 -6.01 3.16 1.12
C ILE A 60 -6.18 3.49 2.60
N MET A 61 -5.25 4.25 3.17
CA MET A 61 -5.28 4.64 4.59
C MET A 61 -5.90 6.02 4.78
N ASN A 62 -5.63 6.95 3.88
CA ASN A 62 -6.14 8.31 3.96
C ASN A 62 -6.26 8.93 2.56
N ILE A 63 -7.27 9.77 2.37
CA ILE A 63 -7.46 10.59 1.18
C ILE A 63 -7.96 11.96 1.60
N THR A 64 -7.27 13.00 1.18
CA THR A 64 -7.62 14.38 1.54
C THR A 64 -7.33 15.32 0.38
N LYS A 65 -8.00 16.48 0.33
CA LYS A 65 -7.63 17.51 -0.64
C LYS A 65 -6.22 18.01 -0.37
N SER A 66 -5.42 18.12 -1.43
CA SER A 66 -4.06 18.63 -1.37
C SER A 66 -4.06 20.07 -0.88
N LYS A 67 -3.13 20.36 0.04
CA LYS A 67 -2.84 21.74 0.47
C LYS A 67 -1.78 22.41 -0.42
N LEU A 68 -1.10 21.63 -1.24
CA LEU A 68 0.05 22.07 -2.04
C LEU A 68 -0.34 22.35 -3.51
N ALA A 69 -1.33 21.62 -4.03
CA ALA A 69 -1.81 21.76 -5.39
C ALA A 69 -3.34 21.93 -5.40
N ASN A 70 -3.81 22.96 -6.11
CA ASN A 70 -5.24 23.14 -6.34
C ASN A 70 -5.76 21.96 -7.17
N ASP A 71 -6.95 21.49 -6.80
CA ASP A 71 -7.68 20.43 -7.51
C ASP A 71 -7.01 19.06 -7.48
N SER A 72 -6.09 18.85 -6.51
CA SER A 72 -5.44 17.58 -6.25
C SER A 72 -5.82 16.97 -4.90
N TRP A 73 -5.46 15.70 -4.74
CA TRP A 73 -5.76 14.82 -3.62
C TRP A 73 -4.46 14.21 -3.09
N ASP A 74 -4.20 14.36 -1.80
CA ASP A 74 -3.16 13.63 -1.10
C ASP A 74 -3.72 12.27 -0.67
N ILE A 75 -3.17 11.20 -1.24
CA ILE A 75 -3.60 9.81 -1.05
C ILE A 75 -2.46 9.05 -0.39
N THR A 76 -2.68 8.56 0.82
CA THR A 76 -1.75 7.68 1.52
C THR A 76 -2.27 6.25 1.47
N LEU A 77 -1.46 5.34 0.97
CA LEU A 77 -1.79 3.93 0.87
C LEU A 77 -0.75 3.05 1.54
N ARG A 78 -1.18 1.84 1.88
CA ARG A 78 -0.35 0.77 2.40
C ARG A 78 -0.27 -0.32 1.37
N LEU A 79 0.95 -0.68 1.00
CA LEU A 79 1.27 -1.74 0.06
C LEU A 79 1.87 -2.92 0.83
N ILE A 80 1.27 -4.10 0.69
CA ILE A 80 1.82 -5.34 1.26
C ILE A 80 2.11 -6.31 0.12
N ASN A 81 3.39 -6.54 -0.15
CA ASN A 81 3.83 -7.57 -1.09
C ASN A 81 4.05 -8.89 -0.35
N TYR A 82 3.67 -9.99 -1.01
CA TYR A 82 3.79 -11.35 -0.46
C TYR A 82 3.12 -11.48 0.92
N SER A 83 1.87 -11.01 1.06
CA SER A 83 1.17 -10.89 2.35
C SER A 83 1.08 -12.16 3.19
N ASN A 84 1.18 -13.33 2.55
CA ASN A 84 1.13 -14.64 3.20
C ASN A 84 2.51 -15.30 3.29
N SER A 85 3.59 -14.57 3.05
CA SER A 85 4.97 -15.05 3.21
C SER A 85 5.43 -14.92 4.66
N VAL A 86 6.47 -15.68 5.03
CA VAL A 86 7.20 -15.50 6.30
C VAL A 86 7.79 -14.10 6.41
N CYS A 87 8.22 -13.52 5.28
CA CYS A 87 8.82 -12.20 5.21
C CYS A 87 8.05 -11.33 4.20
N PRO A 88 6.90 -10.79 4.58
CA PRO A 88 6.16 -9.86 3.74
C PRO A 88 6.88 -8.51 3.66
N THR A 89 6.79 -7.85 2.51
CA THR A 89 7.24 -6.47 2.37
C THR A 89 6.08 -5.54 2.67
N LEU A 90 6.30 -4.56 3.54
CA LEU A 90 5.30 -3.57 3.92
C LEU A 90 5.84 -2.17 3.63
N GLU A 91 5.11 -1.44 2.80
CA GLU A 91 5.43 -0.09 2.39
C GLU A 91 4.23 0.82 2.61
N ILE A 92 4.50 2.06 2.97
CA ILE A 92 3.51 3.13 3.01
C ILE A 92 3.96 4.18 2.03
N GLU A 93 3.06 4.49 1.10
CA GLU A 93 3.33 5.44 0.03
C GLU A 93 2.31 6.57 0.07
N SER A 94 2.75 7.78 -0.29
CA SER A 94 1.88 8.95 -0.42
C SER A 94 1.96 9.52 -1.82
N TYR A 95 0.81 9.79 -2.42
CA TYR A 95 0.64 10.32 -3.76
C TYR A 95 -0.12 11.63 -3.72
N ASN A 96 0.16 12.52 -4.66
CA ASN A 96 -0.64 13.73 -4.90
C ASN A 96 -1.29 13.59 -6.29
N TYR A 97 -2.63 13.50 -6.39
CA TYR A 97 -3.33 13.19 -7.64
C TYR A 97 -4.44 14.21 -7.99
N PRO A 98 -4.58 14.69 -9.24
CA PRO A 98 -3.77 14.37 -10.40
C PRO A 98 -2.37 14.94 -10.24
N ALA A 99 -1.38 14.06 -10.39
CA ALA A 99 0.01 14.43 -10.30
C ALA A 99 0.47 14.96 -11.65
N VAL A 100 1.42 15.90 -11.66
CA VAL A 100 2.20 16.18 -12.87
C VAL A 100 3.09 14.96 -13.23
N THR A 101 3.34 14.06 -12.27
CA THR A 101 4.10 12.79 -12.41
C THR A 101 3.66 11.75 -11.36
N LEU A 102 3.52 10.47 -11.72
CA LEU A 102 3.16 9.35 -10.81
C LEU A 102 4.32 8.89 -9.90
N VAL A 103 5.10 9.82 -9.35
CA VAL A 103 6.19 9.48 -8.42
C VAL A 103 5.66 9.63 -6.99
N PRO A 104 5.75 8.59 -6.14
CA PRO A 104 5.35 8.72 -4.74
C PRO A 104 6.13 9.85 -4.08
N THR A 105 5.40 10.72 -3.39
CA THR A 105 5.97 11.87 -2.67
C THR A 105 6.73 11.45 -1.42
N VAL A 106 6.31 10.33 -0.80
CA VAL A 106 6.96 9.71 0.35
C VAL A 106 6.82 8.21 0.21
N ILE A 107 7.93 7.46 0.30
CA ILE A 107 7.95 6.01 0.47
C ILE A 107 8.56 5.73 1.84
N SER A 108 7.83 5.03 2.70
CA SER A 108 8.34 4.50 3.96
C SER A 108 8.25 2.98 3.91
N VAL A 109 9.40 2.33 3.78
CA VAL A 109 9.52 0.87 3.90
C VAL A 109 9.58 0.53 5.39
N TYR A 110 8.72 -0.37 5.85
CA TYR A 110 8.67 -0.84 7.24
C TYR A 110 9.26 -2.24 7.38
N SER A 111 9.02 -3.11 6.40
CA SER A 111 9.67 -4.43 6.33
C SER A 111 9.98 -4.78 4.88
N SER A 112 11.15 -5.38 4.64
CA SER A 112 11.53 -5.98 3.35
C SER A 112 12.67 -6.96 3.57
N ASP A 113 12.74 -8.03 2.77
CA ASP A 113 13.83 -9.02 2.81
C ASP A 113 14.12 -9.54 4.24
N CYS A 114 13.04 -9.87 4.96
CA CYS A 114 13.11 -10.34 6.34
C CYS A 114 13.77 -9.35 7.33
N SER A 115 13.86 -8.08 6.97
CA SER A 115 14.43 -7.00 7.78
C SER A 115 13.37 -5.95 8.08
N ILE A 116 13.54 -5.21 9.17
CA ILE A 116 12.64 -4.12 9.59
C ILE A 116 13.40 -2.81 9.49
N TYR A 117 12.69 -1.79 8.99
CA TYR A 117 13.23 -0.47 8.72
C TYR A 117 12.45 0.59 9.51
N GLY A 118 13.08 1.76 9.66
CA GLY A 118 12.50 2.89 10.41
C GLY A 118 12.64 2.73 11.93
N ASN A 119 11.71 3.33 12.68
CA ASN A 119 11.75 3.35 14.14
C ASN A 119 11.09 2.13 14.81
N GLN A 120 10.60 1.17 14.02
CA GLN A 120 10.12 -0.10 14.56
C GLN A 120 11.30 -1.05 14.64
N THR A 121 11.58 -1.61 15.81
CA THR A 121 12.57 -2.67 15.96
C THR A 121 11.97 -3.80 16.76
N CYS A 122 12.42 -5.03 16.51
CA CYS A 122 11.97 -6.21 17.27
C CYS A 122 12.60 -6.30 18.66
N GLU A 123 13.59 -5.45 18.94
CA GLU A 123 14.44 -5.54 20.12
C GLU A 123 14.23 -4.39 21.10
N THR A 124 13.46 -3.36 20.73
CA THR A 124 13.19 -2.27 21.67
C THR A 124 11.93 -2.56 22.48
N PRO A 125 12.02 -2.59 23.83
CA PRO A 125 10.87 -2.85 24.70
C PRO A 125 9.80 -1.74 24.66
N TYR A 126 10.01 -0.69 23.86
CA TYR A 126 9.19 0.52 23.83
C TYR A 126 8.40 0.71 22.52
N SER A 127 8.64 -0.08 21.47
CA SER A 127 7.82 0.00 20.25
C SER A 127 6.80 -1.13 20.20
N ASP A 128 5.52 -0.79 20.32
CA ASP A 128 4.44 -1.73 20.07
C ASP A 128 4.37 -2.02 18.56
N ILE A 129 4.44 -3.30 18.20
CA ILE A 129 4.19 -3.78 16.84
C ILE A 129 2.70 -3.65 16.56
N THR A 130 2.35 -2.76 15.64
CA THR A 130 0.95 -2.45 15.28
C THR A 130 0.49 -3.12 13.99
N MET A 131 1.39 -3.78 13.26
CA MET A 131 1.14 -4.29 11.91
C MET A 131 1.53 -5.76 11.79
N GLY A 132 0.64 -6.57 11.22
CA GLY A 132 0.85 -8.02 11.05
C GLY A 132 2.09 -8.41 10.23
N PRO A 133 2.38 -7.73 9.09
CA PRO A 133 3.60 -7.99 8.32
C PRO A 133 4.89 -7.82 9.14
N VAL A 134 4.97 -6.74 9.92
CA VAL A 134 6.08 -6.46 10.84
C VAL A 134 6.18 -7.54 11.91
N ALA A 135 5.04 -8.01 12.43
CA ALA A 135 5.02 -9.08 13.43
C ALA A 135 5.59 -10.40 12.90
N LEU A 136 5.29 -10.77 11.64
CA LEU A 136 5.86 -11.95 10.99
C LEU A 136 7.38 -11.82 10.81
N THR A 137 7.83 -10.65 10.35
CA THR A 137 9.25 -10.35 10.21
C THR A 137 9.98 -10.38 11.55
N CYS A 138 9.38 -9.84 12.62
CA CYS A 138 10.00 -9.88 13.94
C CYS A 138 10.16 -11.28 14.50
N ALA A 139 9.13 -12.12 14.39
CA ALA A 139 9.24 -13.50 14.83
C ALA A 139 10.34 -14.26 14.07
N TYR A 140 10.51 -13.97 12.77
CA TYR A 140 11.61 -14.53 11.99
C TYR A 140 12.99 -14.06 12.49
N ILE A 141 13.15 -12.76 12.76
CA ILE A 141 14.41 -12.17 13.25
C ILE A 141 14.78 -12.72 14.64
N GLU A 142 13.80 -12.83 15.54
CA GLU A 142 14.02 -13.37 16.89
C GLU A 142 14.51 -14.83 16.86
N ASN A 143 14.15 -15.56 15.80
CA ASN A 143 14.78 -16.82 15.42
C ASN A 143 14.74 -17.90 16.53
N THR A 144 13.55 -18.19 17.05
CA THR A 144 13.37 -19.31 17.99
C THR A 144 13.67 -20.66 17.34
N SER A 145 14.13 -21.63 18.13
CA SER A 145 14.50 -22.96 17.62
C SER A 145 13.37 -23.64 16.84
N ASP A 146 12.13 -23.55 17.33
CA ASP A 146 10.97 -24.18 16.68
C ASP A 146 10.64 -23.56 15.33
N LEU A 147 10.64 -22.23 15.25
CA LEU A 147 10.36 -21.51 14.00
C LEU A 147 11.49 -21.73 12.99
N ASN A 148 12.74 -21.65 13.43
CA ASN A 148 13.89 -21.91 12.58
C ASN A 148 13.89 -23.34 12.03
N SER A 149 13.61 -24.34 12.86
CA SER A 149 13.45 -25.72 12.41
C SER A 149 12.31 -25.85 11.41
N TYR A 150 11.14 -25.29 11.68
CA TYR A 150 10.01 -25.34 10.73
C TYR A 150 10.36 -24.72 9.37
N ILE A 151 11.03 -23.57 9.38
CA ILE A 151 11.46 -22.88 8.17
C ILE A 151 12.54 -23.66 7.43
N THR A 152 13.51 -24.22 8.15
CA THR A 152 14.60 -25.01 7.57
C THR A 152 14.07 -26.31 6.96
N ASP A 153 13.16 -26.99 7.64
CA ASP A 153 12.61 -28.28 7.23
C ASP A 153 11.75 -28.17 5.97
N TYR A 154 10.95 -27.10 5.85
CA TYR A 154 9.98 -26.96 4.75
C TYR A 154 10.35 -25.93 3.69
N GLY A 155 11.29 -25.04 3.99
CA GLY A 155 11.75 -23.96 3.12
C GLY A 155 10.78 -22.77 3.05
N LEU A 156 11.32 -21.54 3.05
CA LEU A 156 10.56 -20.29 3.05
C LEU A 156 9.48 -20.21 1.95
N LYS A 157 9.77 -20.71 0.75
CA LYS A 157 8.86 -20.64 -0.40
C LYS A 157 7.61 -21.52 -0.26
N ASN A 158 7.65 -22.56 0.59
CA ASN A 158 6.54 -23.49 0.79
C ASN A 158 5.71 -23.17 2.04
N ILE A 159 6.10 -22.13 2.79
CA ILE A 159 5.44 -21.74 4.02
C ILE A 159 4.53 -20.55 3.73
N THR A 160 3.27 -20.71 4.10
CA THR A 160 2.31 -19.63 4.24
C THR A 160 2.28 -19.16 5.68
N ALA A 161 2.35 -17.87 5.91
CA ALA A 161 2.30 -17.27 7.24
C ALA A 161 1.16 -16.25 7.34
N SER A 162 0.57 -16.13 8.53
CA SER A 162 -0.44 -15.11 8.82
C SER A 162 -0.28 -14.61 10.24
N ALA A 163 -0.62 -13.35 10.47
CA ALA A 163 -0.51 -12.70 11.77
C ALA A 163 -1.83 -12.04 12.16
N LYS A 164 -2.25 -12.24 13.40
CA LYS A 164 -3.45 -11.59 13.95
C LYS A 164 -3.20 -11.12 15.37
N PHE A 165 -3.54 -9.86 15.64
CA PHE A 165 -3.44 -9.28 16.97
C PHE A 165 -4.66 -9.62 17.82
N TYR A 166 -4.42 -9.91 19.09
CA TYR A 166 -5.44 -10.14 20.10
C TYR A 166 -5.12 -9.33 21.36
N SER A 167 -6.06 -8.47 21.76
CA SER A 167 -6.00 -7.80 23.07
C SER A 167 -6.10 -8.81 24.22
N ASN A 168 -6.90 -9.86 24.03
CA ASN A 168 -7.03 -11.00 24.93
C ASN A 168 -7.20 -12.27 24.10
N LEU A 169 -6.37 -13.28 24.35
CA LEU A 169 -6.46 -14.59 23.71
C LEU A 169 -6.54 -15.68 24.78
N ASN A 170 -7.57 -16.50 24.73
CA ASN A 170 -7.70 -17.70 25.54
C ASN A 170 -7.55 -18.91 24.61
N LEU A 171 -6.39 -19.57 24.64
CA LEU A 171 -6.16 -20.82 23.93
C LEU A 171 -6.76 -21.96 24.74
N THR A 172 -7.48 -22.85 24.07
CA THR A 172 -8.04 -24.06 24.69
C THR A 172 -7.01 -25.19 24.74
N GLN A 173 -6.13 -25.28 23.73
CA GLN A 173 -5.09 -26.29 23.62
C GLN A 173 -3.80 -25.67 23.05
N PRO A 174 -2.75 -25.47 23.87
CA PRO A 174 -2.73 -25.64 25.32
C PRO A 174 -3.62 -24.60 26.02
N LYS A 175 -4.14 -24.94 27.21
CA LYS A 175 -4.95 -24.02 28.00
C LYS A 175 -4.08 -22.88 28.52
N ALA A 176 -4.18 -21.71 27.89
CA ALA A 176 -3.34 -20.56 28.23
C ALA A 176 -4.08 -19.25 27.94
N TYR A 177 -3.82 -18.23 28.75
CA TYR A 177 -4.39 -16.90 28.59
C TYR A 177 -3.29 -15.88 28.35
N TYR A 178 -3.43 -15.12 27.27
CA TYR A 178 -2.47 -14.11 26.84
C TYR A 178 -3.16 -12.76 26.64
N ARG A 179 -2.40 -11.67 26.81
CA ARG A 179 -2.87 -10.30 26.60
C ARG A 179 -1.94 -9.55 25.66
N ASN A 180 -2.52 -8.73 24.78
CA ASN A 180 -1.81 -7.90 23.80
C ASN A 180 -0.74 -8.70 23.06
N ILE A 181 -1.17 -9.76 22.39
CA ILE A 181 -0.30 -10.67 21.65
C ILE A 181 -0.59 -10.62 20.17
N TRP A 182 0.41 -11.01 19.40
CA TRP A 182 0.29 -11.48 18.04
C TRP A 182 0.25 -13.00 18.04
N LEU A 183 -0.79 -13.55 17.42
CA LEU A 183 -0.87 -14.97 17.09
C LEU A 183 -0.43 -15.12 15.64
N LEU A 184 0.70 -15.78 15.44
CA LEU A 184 1.29 -16.04 14.14
C LEU A 184 1.06 -17.50 13.79
N ASN A 185 0.57 -17.78 12.59
CA ASN A 185 0.31 -19.12 12.11
C ASN A 185 1.13 -19.38 10.85
N TYR A 186 2.02 -20.37 10.92
CA TYR A 186 2.85 -20.85 9.83
C TYR A 186 2.35 -22.23 9.39
N SER A 187 2.07 -22.37 8.09
CA SER A 187 1.54 -23.59 7.48
C SER A 187 2.28 -23.90 6.18
N SER A 188 2.76 -25.13 6.04
CA SER A 188 3.33 -25.66 4.80
C SER A 188 2.55 -26.87 4.31
N ASN A 189 2.22 -26.95 3.03
CA ASN A 189 1.58 -28.13 2.42
C ASN A 189 2.41 -29.42 2.54
N LEU A 190 3.70 -29.30 2.85
CA LEU A 190 4.63 -30.41 3.10
C LEU A 190 4.63 -30.88 4.56
N SER A 191 4.01 -30.11 5.46
CA SER A 191 3.92 -30.43 6.89
C SER A 191 2.56 -31.03 7.24
N ASN A 192 2.57 -31.99 8.18
CA ASN A 192 1.37 -32.53 8.81
C ASN A 192 0.88 -31.69 10.01
N TYR A 193 1.52 -30.55 10.30
CA TYR A 193 1.10 -29.62 11.35
C TYR A 193 1.27 -28.16 10.93
N ASN A 194 0.56 -27.28 11.62
CA ASN A 194 0.78 -25.84 11.61
C ASN A 194 1.64 -25.47 12.82
N LEU A 195 2.61 -24.60 12.64
CA LEU A 195 3.33 -23.99 13.74
C LEU A 195 2.62 -22.69 14.13
N ILE A 196 2.09 -22.65 15.34
CA ILE A 196 1.53 -21.45 15.95
C ILE A 196 2.59 -20.83 16.85
N VAL A 197 2.86 -19.55 16.65
CA VAL A 197 3.79 -18.76 17.46
C VAL A 197 3.00 -17.65 18.15
N VAL A 198 3.12 -17.57 19.47
CA VAL A 198 2.54 -16.49 20.28
C VAL A 198 3.64 -15.51 20.61
N MET A 199 3.52 -14.30 20.08
CA MET A 199 4.48 -13.22 20.26
C MET A 199 3.81 -12.08 21.02
N ASN A 200 4.52 -11.43 21.94
CA ASN A 200 3.98 -10.24 22.61
C ASN A 200 3.98 -9.03 21.66
N LYS A 201 3.29 -7.95 22.06
CA LYS A 201 3.26 -6.71 21.28
C LYS A 201 4.63 -6.06 21.06
N SER A 202 5.64 -6.38 21.87
CA SER A 202 7.00 -5.84 21.77
C SER A 202 7.90 -6.62 20.83
N GLY A 203 7.43 -7.74 20.27
CA GLY A 203 8.18 -8.54 19.31
C GLY A 203 8.86 -9.79 19.86
N TYR A 204 8.67 -10.13 21.14
CA TYR A 204 9.24 -11.33 21.74
C TYR A 204 8.27 -12.52 21.69
N ILE A 205 8.75 -13.67 21.27
CA ILE A 205 8.04 -14.94 21.23
C ILE A 205 7.93 -15.47 22.65
N ILE A 206 6.69 -15.54 23.12
CA ILE A 206 6.35 -16.08 24.44
C ILE A 206 6.30 -17.60 24.38
N ASN A 207 5.75 -18.15 23.30
CA ASN A 207 5.52 -19.59 23.17
C ASN A 207 5.32 -20.03 21.72
N SER A 208 5.51 -21.31 21.45
CA SER A 208 5.29 -21.95 20.15
C SER A 208 4.59 -23.31 20.33
N PHE A 209 3.68 -23.65 19.43
CA PHE A 209 2.89 -24.88 19.47
C PHE A 209 2.78 -25.51 18.09
N LYS A 210 2.86 -26.83 18.04
CA LYS A 210 2.58 -27.61 16.83
C LYS A 210 1.13 -28.10 16.90
N ILE A 211 0.29 -27.65 15.97
CA ILE A 211 -1.11 -28.05 15.88
C ILE A 211 -1.27 -28.97 14.66
N PRO A 212 -1.67 -30.24 14.84
CA PRO A 212 -1.96 -31.14 13.72
C PRO A 212 -2.97 -30.52 12.73
N LYS A 213 -2.78 -30.79 11.44
CA LYS A 213 -3.69 -30.35 10.39
C LYS A 213 -4.94 -31.23 10.27
#